data_AF-A0A4V2XDA2-F1
#
_entry.id   AF-A0A4V2XDA2-F1
#
_cell.length_a   1.000
_cell.length_b   1.000
_cell.length_c   1.000
_cell.angle_alpha   90.00
_cell.angle_beta   90.00
_cell.angle_gamma   90.00
#
_symmetry.space_group_name_H-M   'P 1'
#
loop_
_entity.id
_entity.type
_entity.pdbx_description
1 polymer ?
#
loop_
_entity_poly.entity_id
_entity_poly.type
_entity_poly.pdbx_seq_one_letter_code
_entity_poly.pdbx_strand_id
1 'polypeptide(L)'
;MTTVSAVRGAAVLPLILLATACAQQGGPTGPAAPRYPGDAVVLRIDHTGGFVSPEHLATRLPIVTVYGDGRVIMQGPTLLRHPAPALPNVQVVALSPAEVDRIVERAREAGVGTAGDLGRPSVTDVPATRFSLRGPTGVEETTVEALDVTGPAEAGLNAGQRAAREKLRTFAQSLSDATAVEGGAPAVVDPSAVPGGVSAVPGGSSATPDGAPAGRGGPAAAPGGVSAGGGGPAAAPGGASTAPPQPYRPTAVAAVAQPWVADAEAGRQPEVAWPGPALPGAPLSASTGLTCVTVTGEQVKPLLDAAATANVLTPWVSEGKRWRVTLRPLLPDETDCASLAGAR
;
A
#
# COMPACT_ATOMS: atom_id res chain seq x y z
N MET A 1 -29.43 -99.82 15.67
CA MET A 1 -30.03 -99.14 14.49
C MET A 1 -30.59 -97.79 14.94
N THR A 2 -30.52 -96.78 14.06
CA THR A 2 -31.32 -95.54 14.08
C THR A 2 -31.52 -94.78 15.41
N THR A 3 -30.82 -93.66 15.55
CA THR A 3 -31.47 -92.36 15.83
C THR A 3 -30.80 -91.27 14.98
N VAL A 4 -31.63 -90.46 14.31
CA VAL A 4 -31.22 -89.29 13.51
C VAL A 4 -31.91 -88.08 14.10
N SER A 5 -31.17 -87.01 14.39
CA SER A 5 -31.62 -85.61 14.18
C SER A 5 -30.59 -84.60 14.68
N ALA A 6 -30.03 -83.82 13.75
CA ALA A 6 -29.49 -82.49 14.03
C ALA A 6 -29.50 -81.66 12.73
N VAL A 7 -30.61 -80.98 12.46
CA VAL A 7 -30.68 -79.95 11.43
C VAL A 7 -30.36 -78.59 12.06
N ARG A 8 -29.37 -77.90 11.49
CA ARG A 8 -29.10 -76.44 11.48
C ARG A 8 -27.65 -76.31 10.98
N GLY A 9 -27.32 -75.60 9.91
CA GLY A 9 -28.07 -74.57 9.21
C GLY A 9 -27.05 -73.57 8.67
N ALA A 10 -26.27 -73.98 7.68
CA ALA A 10 -25.17 -73.18 7.14
C ALA A 10 -25.69 -72.27 6.02
N ALA A 11 -25.74 -70.96 6.29
CA ALA A 11 -25.89 -69.91 5.29
C ALA A 11 -24.72 -68.94 5.43
N VAL A 12 -23.91 -68.86 4.39
CA VAL A 12 -22.67 -68.07 4.36
C VAL A 12 -23.00 -66.60 4.11
N LEU A 13 -22.42 -65.70 4.92
CA LEU A 13 -22.52 -64.25 4.73
C LEU A 13 -21.15 -63.61 5.06
N PRO A 14 -20.38 -63.15 4.06
CA PRO A 14 -19.06 -62.56 4.29
C PRO A 14 -19.20 -61.08 4.65
N LEU A 15 -19.27 -60.77 5.94
CA LEU A 15 -19.26 -59.38 6.43
C LEU A 15 -17.82 -58.90 6.68
N ILE A 16 -17.04 -58.71 5.61
CA ILE A 16 -15.72 -58.04 5.68
C ILE A 16 -15.95 -56.55 5.47
N LEU A 17 -16.23 -55.84 6.56
CA LEU A 17 -16.42 -54.38 6.57
C LEU A 17 -16.15 -53.87 7.99
N LEU A 18 -14.90 -53.48 8.27
CA LEU A 18 -14.45 -52.62 9.41
C LEU A 18 -12.91 -52.55 9.47
N ALA A 19 -12.27 -51.92 8.47
CA ALA A 19 -10.82 -51.61 8.50
C ALA A 19 -10.44 -50.37 7.65
N THR A 20 -11.30 -49.34 7.62
CA THR A 20 -11.00 -48.06 6.94
C THR A 20 -11.45 -46.90 7.83
N ALA A 21 -10.63 -46.57 8.83
CA ALA A 21 -10.81 -45.38 9.65
C ALA A 21 -9.44 -44.71 9.94
N CYS A 22 -9.34 -43.44 9.55
CA CYS A 22 -8.35 -42.48 10.05
C CYS A 22 -6.86 -42.77 9.80
N ALA A 23 -6.46 -42.81 8.52
CA ALA A 23 -5.09 -42.52 8.09
C ALA A 23 -5.01 -41.43 7.00
N GLN A 24 -5.87 -40.40 7.09
CA GLN A 24 -5.63 -39.16 6.34
C GLN A 24 -4.61 -38.32 7.11
N GLN A 25 -3.36 -38.76 7.09
CA GLN A 25 -2.25 -37.96 7.57
C GLN A 25 -2.23 -36.65 6.78
N GLY A 26 -2.14 -35.52 7.49
CA GLY A 26 -1.85 -34.24 6.87
C GLY A 26 -0.48 -34.29 6.23
N GLY A 27 -0.43 -34.62 4.94
CA GLY A 27 0.75 -34.31 4.13
C GLY A 27 0.97 -32.80 4.20
N PRO A 28 2.22 -32.32 4.10
CA PRO A 28 2.47 -30.88 4.02
C PRO A 28 1.66 -30.35 2.86
N THR A 29 0.73 -29.42 3.15
CA THR A 29 -0.08 -28.77 2.14
C THR A 29 0.89 -28.08 1.19
N GLY A 30 1.06 -28.64 -0.02
CA GLY A 30 1.87 -27.99 -1.04
C GLY A 30 1.36 -26.57 -1.24
N PRO A 31 2.25 -25.59 -1.53
CA PRO A 31 1.84 -24.19 -1.65
C PRO A 31 0.65 -24.09 -2.59
N ALA A 32 -0.44 -23.49 -2.10
CA ALA A 32 -1.70 -23.42 -2.83
C ALA A 32 -1.46 -22.81 -4.22
N ALA A 33 -1.96 -23.48 -5.26
CA ALA A 33 -1.76 -23.01 -6.63
C ALA A 33 -2.41 -21.61 -6.79
N PRO A 34 -1.77 -20.67 -7.50
CA PRO A 34 -2.32 -19.34 -7.70
C PRO A 34 -3.66 -19.42 -8.43
N ARG A 35 -4.70 -18.84 -7.82
CA ARG A 35 -6.07 -18.81 -8.35
C ARG A 35 -6.22 -17.88 -9.56
N TYR A 36 -5.32 -16.91 -9.71
CA TYR A 36 -5.38 -15.83 -10.67
C TYR A 36 -4.14 -15.82 -11.58
N PRO A 37 -4.23 -15.36 -12.84
CA PRO A 37 -3.05 -15.14 -13.69
C PRO A 37 -2.11 -14.09 -13.06
N GLY A 38 -0.80 -14.18 -13.33
CA GLY A 38 0.23 -13.39 -12.62
C GLY A 38 -0.01 -11.88 -12.60
N ASP A 39 0.06 -11.21 -13.75
CA ASP A 39 -0.21 -9.77 -13.89
C ASP A 39 -1.71 -9.41 -13.85
N ALA A 40 -2.62 -10.34 -13.54
CA ALA A 40 -4.03 -9.99 -13.42
C ALA A 40 -4.27 -9.21 -12.13
N VAL A 41 -4.78 -7.98 -12.25
CA VAL A 41 -5.33 -7.23 -11.12
C VAL A 41 -6.45 -8.03 -10.46
N VAL A 42 -6.27 -8.36 -9.18
CA VAL A 42 -7.23 -9.06 -8.32
C VAL A 42 -8.07 -8.06 -7.54
N LEU A 43 -7.42 -7.07 -6.94
CA LEU A 43 -8.06 -5.96 -6.24
C LEU A 43 -7.32 -4.65 -6.58
N ARG A 44 -8.05 -3.60 -6.85
CA ARG A 44 -7.54 -2.22 -6.92
C ARG A 44 -8.39 -1.32 -6.04
N ILE A 45 -7.74 -0.43 -5.30
CA ILE A 45 -8.39 0.68 -4.58
C ILE A 45 -7.74 1.97 -5.07
N ASP A 46 -8.55 2.90 -5.57
CA ASP A 46 -8.10 4.16 -6.14
C ASP A 46 -9.04 5.33 -5.80
N HIS A 47 -8.53 6.56 -5.91
CA HIS A 47 -9.34 7.77 -5.75
C HIS A 47 -9.75 8.33 -7.10
N THR A 48 -11.05 8.50 -7.34
CA THR A 48 -11.60 9.15 -8.54
C THR A 48 -12.09 10.56 -8.22
N GLY A 49 -12.02 11.45 -9.22
CA GLY A 49 -12.40 12.86 -9.06
C GLY A 49 -11.66 13.61 -7.93
N GLY A 50 -12.40 14.47 -7.23
CA GLY A 50 -11.87 15.46 -6.28
C GLY A 50 -11.34 16.73 -6.95
N PHE A 51 -11.22 17.83 -6.20
CA PHE A 51 -10.78 19.13 -6.70
C PHE A 51 -9.25 19.24 -6.71
N VAL A 52 -8.65 18.71 -7.77
CA VAL A 52 -7.20 18.70 -8.02
C VAL A 52 -6.92 19.11 -9.47
N SER A 53 -5.65 19.36 -9.81
CA SER A 53 -5.29 19.70 -11.19
C SER A 53 -5.59 18.53 -12.16
N PRO A 54 -5.90 18.80 -13.45
CA PRO A 54 -6.09 17.74 -14.44
C PRO A 54 -4.85 16.85 -14.61
N GLU A 55 -3.66 17.42 -14.40
CA GLU A 55 -2.39 16.71 -14.35
C GLU A 55 -2.39 15.69 -13.21
N HIS A 56 -2.75 16.10 -11.99
CA HIS A 56 -2.80 15.21 -10.83
C HIS A 56 -3.85 14.10 -11.02
N LEU A 57 -5.01 14.37 -11.62
CA LEU A 57 -5.97 13.31 -11.99
C LEU A 57 -5.36 12.31 -12.98
N ALA A 58 -4.69 12.80 -14.02
CA ALA A 58 -4.07 11.95 -15.03
C ALA A 58 -2.85 11.16 -14.50
N THR A 59 -2.13 11.70 -13.50
CA THR A 59 -0.92 11.06 -12.94
C THR A 59 -1.15 10.29 -11.65
N ARG A 60 -2.37 10.29 -11.10
CA ARG A 60 -2.70 9.60 -9.84
C ARG A 60 -2.38 8.11 -9.92
N LEU A 61 -1.77 7.59 -8.86
CA LEU A 61 -1.60 6.15 -8.64
C LEU A 61 -2.78 5.60 -7.83
N PRO A 62 -3.16 4.33 -8.03
CA PRO A 62 -4.00 3.63 -7.06
C PRO A 62 -3.37 3.66 -5.66
N ILE A 63 -4.21 3.71 -4.63
CA ILE A 63 -3.79 3.60 -3.23
C ILE A 63 -3.11 2.24 -3.02
N VAL A 64 -3.76 1.19 -3.53
CA VAL A 64 -3.21 -0.17 -3.56
C VAL A 64 -3.71 -0.93 -4.80
N THR A 65 -2.84 -1.75 -5.39
CA THR A 65 -3.21 -2.78 -6.37
C THR A 65 -2.59 -4.13 -5.97
N VAL A 66 -3.42 -5.17 -5.92
CA VAL A 66 -3.06 -6.57 -5.65
C VAL A 66 -3.11 -7.36 -6.95
N TYR A 67 -2.03 -8.07 -7.27
CA TYR A 67 -1.89 -8.91 -8.45
C TYR A 67 -2.05 -10.41 -8.12
N GLY A 68 -2.37 -11.21 -9.14
CA GLY A 68 -2.59 -12.64 -9.01
C GLY A 68 -1.36 -13.46 -8.63
N ASP A 69 -0.16 -12.95 -8.92
CA ASP A 69 1.11 -13.48 -8.42
C ASP A 69 1.49 -13.06 -7.00
N GLY A 70 0.62 -12.30 -6.31
CA GLY A 70 0.84 -11.87 -4.94
C GLY A 70 1.64 -10.58 -4.78
N ARG A 71 2.04 -9.89 -5.85
CA ARG A 71 2.55 -8.51 -5.71
C ARG A 71 1.43 -7.58 -5.22
N VAL A 72 1.72 -6.79 -4.20
CA VAL A 72 0.90 -5.68 -3.75
C VAL A 72 1.69 -4.40 -3.94
N ILE A 73 1.25 -3.53 -4.83
CA ILE A 73 1.89 -2.25 -5.14
C ILE A 73 1.05 -1.12 -4.57
N MET A 74 1.70 -0.17 -3.89
CA MET A 74 1.06 0.96 -3.20
C MET A 74 1.97 2.19 -3.18
N GLN A 75 1.40 3.35 -2.87
CA GLN A 75 2.18 4.55 -2.57
C GLN A 75 2.64 4.52 -1.10
N GLY A 76 3.96 4.50 -0.89
CA GLY A 76 4.59 4.57 0.43
C GLY A 76 4.61 5.99 1.02
N PRO A 77 5.05 6.13 2.29
CA PRO A 77 5.07 7.41 2.98
C PRO A 77 5.94 8.44 2.26
N THR A 78 5.43 9.66 2.11
CA THR A 78 6.20 10.79 1.56
C THR A 78 6.74 11.68 2.68
N LEU A 79 7.93 12.25 2.48
CA LEU A 79 8.47 13.27 3.37
C LEU A 79 7.75 14.59 3.09
N LEU A 80 7.34 15.31 4.13
CA LEU A 80 6.69 16.64 4.03
C LEU A 80 7.70 17.77 3.67
N ARG A 81 8.62 17.49 2.74
CA ARG A 81 9.60 18.44 2.21
C ARG A 81 9.05 19.07 0.94
N HIS A 82 9.07 20.40 0.87
CA HIS A 82 8.76 21.16 -0.34
C HIS A 82 10.06 21.70 -1.00
N PRO A 83 10.22 21.59 -2.33
CA PRO A 83 9.40 20.83 -3.27
C PRO A 83 9.54 19.30 -3.08
N ALA A 84 8.49 18.57 -3.40
CA ALA A 84 8.47 17.11 -3.34
C ALA A 84 9.37 16.47 -4.42
N PRO A 85 9.93 15.26 -4.20
CA PRO A 85 10.72 14.53 -5.20
C PRO A 85 9.97 14.32 -6.52
N ALA A 86 10.70 14.22 -7.64
CA ALA A 86 10.09 14.07 -8.97
C ALA A 86 9.42 12.71 -9.21
N LEU A 87 9.76 11.70 -8.41
CA LEU A 87 9.13 10.38 -8.41
C LEU A 87 8.34 10.16 -7.13
N PRO A 88 7.13 9.58 -7.19
CA PRO A 88 6.42 9.13 -6.00
C PRO A 88 7.17 7.97 -5.32
N ASN A 89 7.11 7.90 -3.99
CA ASN A 89 7.53 6.70 -3.25
C ASN A 89 6.53 5.58 -3.55
N VAL A 90 6.88 4.66 -4.44
CA VAL A 90 6.05 3.48 -4.75
C VAL A 90 6.74 2.25 -4.19
N GLN A 91 5.97 1.42 -3.48
CA GLN A 91 6.47 0.24 -2.78
C GLN A 91 5.75 -1.01 -3.26
N VAL A 92 6.46 -2.14 -3.19
CA VAL A 92 5.92 -3.48 -3.49
C VAL A 92 6.18 -4.42 -2.31
N VAL A 93 5.15 -5.19 -1.95
CA VAL A 93 5.21 -6.31 -1.02
C VAL A 93 4.82 -7.59 -1.77
N ALA A 94 5.43 -8.72 -1.40
CA ALA A 94 5.03 -10.03 -1.89
C ALA A 94 4.12 -10.73 -0.87
N LEU A 95 3.05 -11.34 -1.37
CA LEU A 95 2.12 -12.18 -0.63
C LEU A 95 2.12 -13.60 -1.18
N SER A 96 1.84 -14.56 -0.31
CA SER A 96 1.51 -15.92 -0.73
C SER A 96 0.12 -15.97 -1.42
N PRO A 97 -0.16 -16.98 -2.27
CA PRO A 97 -1.48 -17.14 -2.87
C PRO A 97 -2.62 -17.18 -1.84
N ALA A 98 -2.39 -17.82 -0.68
CA ALA A 98 -3.35 -17.87 0.42
C ALA A 98 -3.60 -16.49 1.08
N GLU A 99 -2.65 -15.55 1.01
CA GLU A 99 -2.86 -14.17 1.47
C GLU A 99 -3.67 -13.35 0.45
N VAL A 100 -3.45 -13.57 -0.84
CA VAL A 100 -4.28 -12.98 -1.90
C VAL A 100 -5.74 -13.43 -1.76
N ASP A 101 -5.98 -14.75 -1.60
CA ASP A 101 -7.33 -15.28 -1.36
C ASP A 101 -7.95 -14.70 -0.08
N ARG A 102 -7.18 -14.56 1.03
CA ARG A 102 -7.67 -13.89 2.26
C ARG A 102 -8.01 -12.41 2.05
N ILE A 103 -7.30 -11.69 1.19
CA ILE A 103 -7.66 -10.29 0.85
C ILE A 103 -8.96 -10.26 0.06
N VAL A 104 -9.17 -11.18 -0.88
CA VAL A 104 -10.42 -11.29 -1.64
C VAL A 104 -11.61 -11.54 -0.72
N GLU A 105 -11.53 -12.51 0.20
CA GLU A 105 -12.62 -12.78 1.13
C GLU A 105 -12.89 -11.59 2.07
N ARG A 106 -11.83 -10.94 2.60
CA ARG A 106 -12.00 -9.73 3.43
C ARG A 106 -12.63 -8.57 2.66
N ALA A 107 -12.35 -8.43 1.36
CA ALA A 107 -13.01 -7.45 0.50
C ALA A 107 -14.52 -7.75 0.35
N ARG A 108 -14.90 -9.03 0.24
CA ARG A 108 -16.31 -9.47 0.22
C ARG A 108 -17.01 -9.20 1.54
N GLU A 109 -16.39 -9.54 2.66
CA GLU A 109 -16.92 -9.29 4.02
C GLU A 109 -17.11 -7.79 4.31
N ALA A 110 -16.23 -6.95 3.75
CA ALA A 110 -16.33 -5.49 3.83
C ALA A 110 -17.46 -4.91 2.96
N GLY A 111 -17.90 -5.64 1.93
CA GLY A 111 -19.00 -5.25 1.04
C GLY A 111 -18.59 -4.90 -0.40
N VAL A 112 -17.35 -5.18 -0.83
CA VAL A 112 -16.93 -4.87 -2.21
C VAL A 112 -17.70 -5.73 -3.21
N GLY A 113 -18.40 -5.06 -4.13
CA GLY A 113 -19.32 -5.63 -5.13
C GLY A 113 -20.73 -5.94 -4.60
N THR A 114 -20.98 -5.82 -3.29
CA THR A 114 -22.22 -6.27 -2.63
C THR A 114 -22.85 -5.26 -1.68
N ALA A 115 -22.18 -4.13 -1.42
CA ALA A 115 -22.72 -3.04 -0.62
C ALA A 115 -24.00 -2.48 -1.25
N GLY A 116 -24.99 -2.21 -0.40
CA GLY A 116 -26.20 -1.47 -0.78
C GLY A 116 -25.93 0.03 -0.91
N ASP A 117 -26.95 0.84 -0.67
CA ASP A 117 -26.77 2.30 -0.60
C ASP A 117 -25.79 2.70 0.51
N LEU A 118 -24.66 3.28 0.11
CA LEU A 118 -23.60 3.81 0.99
C LEU A 118 -23.79 5.30 1.34
N GLY A 119 -24.84 5.93 0.80
CA GLY A 119 -25.16 7.34 0.99
C GLY A 119 -24.15 8.30 0.38
N ARG A 120 -24.49 9.59 0.39
CA ARG A 120 -23.63 10.67 -0.07
C ARG A 120 -23.59 11.77 1.01
N PRO A 121 -22.48 11.93 1.75
CA PRO A 121 -22.35 13.03 2.70
C PRO A 121 -22.36 14.38 1.99
N SER A 122 -22.78 15.44 2.67
CA SER A 122 -22.85 16.80 2.10
C SER A 122 -21.48 17.49 2.10
N VAL A 123 -20.52 16.90 1.38
CA VAL A 123 -19.17 17.42 1.19
C VAL A 123 -18.89 17.59 -0.30
N THR A 124 -18.22 18.68 -0.67
CA THR A 124 -17.77 18.94 -2.03
C THR A 124 -16.27 18.67 -2.14
N ASP A 125 -15.76 18.57 -3.37
CA ASP A 125 -14.32 18.64 -3.68
C ASP A 125 -13.42 17.49 -3.17
N VAL A 126 -13.95 16.60 -2.34
CA VAL A 126 -13.31 15.35 -1.88
C VAL A 126 -13.44 14.28 -2.97
N PRO A 127 -12.41 13.45 -3.23
CA PRO A 127 -12.52 12.31 -4.14
C PRO A 127 -13.47 11.22 -3.64
N ALA A 128 -13.99 10.42 -4.56
CA ALA A 128 -14.58 9.13 -4.23
C ALA A 128 -13.48 8.06 -4.12
N THR A 129 -13.68 7.06 -3.26
CA THR A 129 -12.82 5.86 -3.22
C THR A 129 -13.51 4.75 -4.01
N ARG A 130 -12.86 4.30 -5.08
CA ARG A 130 -13.29 3.17 -5.91
C ARG A 130 -12.57 1.90 -5.47
N PHE A 131 -13.33 0.82 -5.32
CA PHE A 131 -12.85 -0.54 -5.10
C PHE A 131 -13.22 -1.38 -6.33
N SER A 132 -12.25 -2.01 -6.97
CA SER A 132 -12.44 -2.89 -8.13
C SER A 132 -11.91 -4.28 -7.81
N LEU A 133 -12.79 -5.27 -7.69
CA LEU A 133 -12.47 -6.63 -7.27
C LEU A 133 -12.78 -7.64 -8.38
N ARG A 134 -11.82 -8.54 -8.67
CA ARG A 134 -11.99 -9.62 -9.66
C ARG A 134 -12.86 -10.74 -9.09
N GLY A 135 -14.14 -10.70 -9.42
CA GLY A 135 -15.12 -11.75 -9.17
C GLY A 135 -15.01 -12.95 -10.12
N PRO A 136 -15.91 -13.93 -9.98
CA PRO A 136 -15.90 -15.15 -10.80
C PRO A 136 -16.32 -14.92 -12.27
N THR A 137 -17.07 -13.85 -12.54
CA THR A 137 -17.68 -13.56 -13.86
C THR A 137 -17.21 -12.23 -14.47
N GLY A 138 -16.42 -11.43 -13.75
CA GLY A 138 -15.99 -10.10 -14.19
C GLY A 138 -15.30 -9.31 -13.07
N VAL A 139 -15.09 -8.01 -13.29
CA VAL A 139 -14.70 -7.07 -12.24
C VAL A 139 -15.95 -6.47 -11.64
N GLU A 140 -16.05 -6.49 -10.32
CA GLU A 140 -17.14 -5.91 -9.55
C GLU A 140 -16.63 -4.64 -8.87
N GLU A 141 -17.36 -3.53 -9.07
CA GLU A 141 -16.95 -2.21 -8.58
C GLU A 141 -17.82 -1.76 -7.39
N THR A 142 -17.22 -0.98 -6.48
CA THR A 142 -17.94 -0.24 -5.44
C THR A 142 -17.26 1.11 -5.29
N THR A 143 -18.00 2.20 -5.52
CA THR A 143 -17.47 3.56 -5.49
C THR A 143 -18.17 4.37 -4.41
N VAL A 144 -17.38 4.99 -3.53
CA VAL A 144 -17.85 5.58 -2.27
C VAL A 144 -17.40 7.03 -2.15
N GLU A 145 -18.34 7.96 -2.25
CA GLU A 145 -18.07 9.39 -2.11
C GLU A 145 -17.48 9.70 -0.73
N ALA A 146 -16.33 10.39 -0.72
CA ALA A 146 -15.66 10.89 0.48
C ALA A 146 -15.45 9.85 1.60
N LEU A 147 -14.97 8.65 1.28
CA LEU A 147 -14.81 7.56 2.26
C LEU A 147 -13.95 7.95 3.47
N ASP A 148 -12.85 8.66 3.26
CA ASP A 148 -11.90 9.04 4.32
C ASP A 148 -12.43 10.16 5.24
N VAL A 149 -13.56 10.77 4.89
CA VAL A 149 -14.20 11.83 5.70
C VAL A 149 -15.12 11.19 6.74
N THR A 150 -14.90 11.55 8.01
CA THR A 150 -15.59 11.00 9.19
C THR A 150 -16.17 12.08 10.10
N GLY A 151 -17.01 11.68 11.06
CA GLY A 151 -17.46 12.57 12.13
C GLY A 151 -18.56 13.54 11.67
N PRO A 152 -18.53 14.83 12.05
CA PRO A 152 -19.60 15.78 11.72
C PRO A 152 -19.90 15.92 10.22
N ALA A 153 -18.93 15.66 9.36
CA ALA A 153 -19.09 15.71 7.91
C ALA A 153 -19.86 14.51 7.31
N GLU A 154 -20.11 13.45 8.10
CA GLU A 154 -21.05 12.36 7.77
C GLU A 154 -22.50 12.67 8.23
N ALA A 155 -22.80 13.92 8.60
CA ALA A 155 -24.16 14.38 8.86
C ALA A 155 -25.03 14.21 7.61
N GLY A 156 -26.15 13.50 7.76
CA GLY A 156 -27.04 13.10 6.67
C GLY A 156 -27.03 11.60 6.35
N LEU A 157 -25.98 10.87 6.78
CA LEU A 157 -25.98 9.41 6.66
C LEU A 157 -26.88 8.74 7.71
N ASN A 158 -27.43 7.58 7.37
CA ASN A 158 -28.11 6.69 8.32
C ASN A 158 -27.11 5.74 9.02
N ALA A 159 -27.56 5.01 10.04
CA ALA A 159 -26.68 4.15 10.83
C ALA A 159 -26.11 2.96 10.03
N GLY A 160 -26.89 2.40 9.10
CA GLY A 160 -26.44 1.32 8.21
C GLY A 160 -25.40 1.78 7.20
N GLN A 161 -25.61 2.95 6.58
CA GLN A 161 -24.63 3.60 5.69
C GLN A 161 -23.31 3.84 6.42
N ARG A 162 -23.31 4.44 7.63
CA ARG A 162 -22.08 4.62 8.43
C ARG A 162 -21.37 3.30 8.72
N ALA A 163 -22.11 2.27 9.15
CA ALA A 163 -21.53 0.97 9.45
C ALA A 163 -20.93 0.28 8.20
N ALA A 164 -21.56 0.41 7.03
CA ALA A 164 -21.05 -0.14 5.77
C ALA A 164 -19.81 0.63 5.27
N ARG A 165 -19.80 1.97 5.36
CA ARG A 165 -18.63 2.81 5.06
C ARG A 165 -17.46 2.48 5.97
N GLU A 166 -17.70 2.31 7.27
CA GLU A 166 -16.64 1.94 8.21
C GLU A 166 -16.00 0.61 7.84
N LYS A 167 -16.77 -0.43 7.49
CA LYS A 167 -16.19 -1.71 7.01
C LYS A 167 -15.25 -1.53 5.82
N LEU A 168 -15.65 -0.76 4.81
CA LEU A 168 -14.83 -0.48 3.63
C LEU A 168 -13.58 0.34 3.97
N ARG A 169 -13.70 1.30 4.89
CA ARG A 169 -12.60 2.13 5.41
C ARG A 169 -11.59 1.30 6.20
N THR A 170 -12.03 0.51 7.18
CA THR A 170 -11.18 -0.41 7.95
C THR A 170 -10.49 -1.42 7.02
N PHE A 171 -11.21 -1.93 6.01
CA PHE A 171 -10.62 -2.83 5.01
C PHE A 171 -9.50 -2.14 4.22
N ALA A 172 -9.75 -0.97 3.64
CA ALA A 172 -8.74 -0.21 2.88
C ALA A 172 -7.50 0.12 3.74
N GLN A 173 -7.71 0.65 4.95
CA GLN A 173 -6.63 0.97 5.90
C GLN A 173 -5.78 -0.27 6.22
N SER A 174 -6.40 -1.42 6.46
CA SER A 174 -5.68 -2.65 6.79
C SER A 174 -4.75 -3.17 5.70
N LEU A 175 -4.92 -2.74 4.44
CA LEU A 175 -4.00 -3.11 3.35
C LEU A 175 -2.75 -2.20 3.33
N SER A 176 -2.88 -0.96 3.78
CA SER A 176 -1.77 -0.02 4.00
C SER A 176 -1.00 -0.36 5.29
N ASP A 177 -1.70 -0.72 6.36
CA ASP A 177 -1.09 -1.00 7.66
C ASP A 177 -0.38 -2.35 7.70
N ALA A 178 -0.94 -3.39 7.06
CA ALA A 178 -0.34 -4.74 7.02
C ALA A 178 0.97 -4.81 6.22
N THR A 179 1.32 -3.73 5.52
CA THR A 179 2.56 -3.58 4.76
C THR A 179 3.47 -2.50 5.34
N ALA A 180 2.95 -1.54 6.12
CA ALA A 180 3.72 -0.55 6.87
C ALA A 180 4.50 -1.15 8.07
N VAL A 181 5.35 -2.16 7.82
CA VAL A 181 6.37 -2.59 8.78
C VAL A 181 7.38 -1.45 8.95
N GLU A 182 7.59 -1.03 10.20
CA GLU A 182 8.42 0.13 10.54
C GLU A 182 9.81 0.05 9.91
N GLY A 183 10.06 0.89 8.91
CA GLY A 183 11.40 1.18 8.43
C GLY A 183 12.17 1.87 9.55
N GLY A 184 12.99 1.10 10.28
CA GLY A 184 13.90 1.63 11.28
C GLY A 184 14.68 2.81 10.70
N ALA A 185 14.67 3.94 11.40
CA ALA A 185 15.23 5.19 10.88
C ALA A 185 16.64 4.97 10.33
N PRO A 186 16.96 5.46 9.11
CA PRO A 186 18.31 5.35 8.59
C PRO A 186 19.24 6.04 9.58
N ALA A 187 20.27 5.31 10.03
CA ALA A 187 21.25 5.86 10.95
C ALA A 187 21.77 7.19 10.37
N VAL A 188 21.60 8.27 11.13
CA VAL A 188 22.15 9.57 10.77
C VAL A 188 23.66 9.42 10.77
N VAL A 189 24.23 9.26 9.57
CA VAL A 189 25.67 9.30 9.38
C VAL A 189 26.09 10.74 9.59
N ASP A 190 26.55 11.05 10.80
CA ASP A 190 27.08 12.37 11.12
C ASP A 190 28.31 12.64 10.22
N PRO A 191 28.24 13.62 9.30
CA PRO A 191 29.36 13.94 8.41
C PRO A 191 30.56 14.57 9.14
N SER A 192 30.46 14.78 10.46
CA SER A 192 31.51 15.37 11.31
C SER A 192 32.54 14.35 11.83
N ALA A 193 32.35 13.05 11.58
CA ALA A 193 33.21 11.98 12.08
C ALA A 193 34.56 11.89 11.31
N VAL A 194 35.47 12.83 11.57
CA VAL A 194 36.85 12.81 11.06
C VAL A 194 37.66 11.74 11.84
N PRO A 195 38.30 10.76 11.17
CA PRO A 195 39.14 9.77 11.84
C PRO A 195 40.51 10.37 12.18
N GLY A 196 40.58 11.16 13.26
CA GLY A 196 41.81 11.73 13.80
C GLY A 196 42.25 11.03 15.09
N GLY A 197 43.20 10.12 15.00
CA GLY A 197 43.83 9.55 16.20
C GLY A 197 45.03 10.37 16.67
N VAL A 198 45.21 10.55 17.98
CA VAL A 198 46.52 10.55 18.67
C VAL A 198 46.37 10.39 20.20
N SER A 199 47.32 9.64 20.77
CA SER A 199 47.88 9.70 22.13
C SER A 199 46.98 9.85 23.38
N ALA A 200 47.09 8.84 24.24
CA ALA A 200 46.73 8.94 25.66
C ALA A 200 47.72 9.79 26.47
N VAL A 201 47.22 10.44 27.53
CA VAL A 201 48.01 10.97 28.66
C VAL A 201 47.22 10.72 29.95
N PRO A 202 47.82 10.16 31.03
CA PRO A 202 47.13 9.89 32.29
C PRO A 202 47.43 10.93 33.40
N GLY A 203 46.50 11.09 34.36
CA GLY A 203 46.60 11.98 35.53
C GLY A 203 45.69 13.21 35.43
N GLY A 204 45.15 13.79 36.51
CA GLY A 204 45.28 13.49 37.94
C GLY A 204 44.15 14.17 38.76
N SER A 205 44.18 14.03 40.09
CA SER A 205 43.04 14.25 41.01
C SER A 205 42.67 15.71 41.38
N SER A 206 41.51 15.82 42.07
CA SER A 206 41.09 16.88 43.04
C SER A 206 40.76 18.29 42.49
N ALA A 207 39.73 19.01 42.95
CA ALA A 207 39.20 19.14 44.31
C ALA A 207 37.75 19.70 44.39
N THR A 208 37.02 19.33 45.45
CA THR A 208 35.97 20.14 46.14
C THR A 208 36.65 20.99 47.25
N PRO A 209 36.09 22.10 47.77
CA PRO A 209 34.72 22.24 48.34
C PRO A 209 34.05 23.60 47.96
N ASP A 210 33.00 24.17 48.56
CA ASP A 210 32.31 24.00 49.86
C ASP A 210 30.88 24.58 49.79
N GLY A 211 30.01 24.32 50.79
CA GLY A 211 28.82 25.17 51.04
C GLY A 211 27.42 24.53 51.08
N ALA A 212 27.05 23.95 52.23
CA ALA A 212 25.67 23.75 52.71
C ALA A 212 25.45 24.62 53.99
N PRO A 213 24.25 24.81 54.61
CA PRO A 213 23.29 23.74 54.95
C PRO A 213 21.76 24.08 55.04
N ALA A 214 20.94 23.02 55.20
CA ALA A 214 19.62 22.89 55.88
C ALA A 214 18.47 23.88 55.58
N GLY A 215 17.17 23.53 55.50
CA GLY A 215 16.37 22.28 55.69
C GLY A 215 14.88 22.63 55.38
N ARG A 216 13.81 21.88 55.71
CA ARG A 216 13.54 20.61 56.43
C ARG A 216 12.16 20.06 55.97
N GLY A 217 11.89 18.75 56.14
CA GLY A 217 10.52 18.20 56.30
C GLY A 217 9.92 17.42 55.12
N GLY A 218 9.49 16.18 55.38
CA GLY A 218 8.66 15.34 54.47
C GLY A 218 7.16 15.40 54.84
N PRO A 219 6.33 14.35 54.58
CA PRO A 219 6.66 12.95 54.28
C PRO A 219 6.01 12.38 52.98
N ALA A 220 6.19 11.08 52.76
CA ALA A 220 5.76 10.32 51.58
C ALA A 220 4.30 9.81 51.63
N ALA A 221 3.76 9.46 50.46
CA ALA A 221 2.58 8.59 50.29
C ALA A 221 2.82 7.60 49.13
N ALA A 222 2.28 6.39 49.26
CA ALA A 222 2.55 5.23 48.40
C ALA A 222 1.50 5.09 47.24
N PRO A 223 1.70 4.19 46.24
CA PRO A 223 0.95 4.23 44.99
C PRO A 223 -0.40 3.52 45.06
N GLY A 224 -1.43 4.14 44.47
CA GLY A 224 -2.74 3.53 44.25
C GLY A 224 -2.80 2.81 42.90
N GLY A 225 -2.69 1.48 42.90
CA GLY A 225 -2.91 0.68 41.71
C GLY A 225 -4.41 0.48 41.43
N VAL A 226 -4.83 0.67 40.18
CA VAL A 226 -6.14 0.24 39.67
C VAL A 226 -5.94 -0.73 38.52
N SER A 227 -6.32 -2.00 38.74
CA SER A 227 -6.32 -3.02 37.70
C SER A 227 -7.48 -2.76 36.72
N ALA A 228 -7.17 -2.36 35.49
CA ALA A 228 -8.12 -2.47 34.39
C ALA A 228 -8.22 -3.95 33.98
N GLY A 229 -9.43 -4.50 34.02
CA GLY A 229 -9.67 -5.90 33.65
C GLY A 229 -9.36 -6.15 32.17
N GLY A 230 -8.46 -7.11 31.91
CA GLY A 230 -8.14 -7.55 30.56
C GLY A 230 -9.34 -8.25 29.91
N GLY A 231 -9.99 -7.53 28.99
CA GLY A 231 -11.18 -7.99 28.25
C GLY A 231 -11.27 -7.36 26.86
N GLY A 232 -10.12 -7.07 26.23
CA GLY A 232 -10.09 -6.67 24.82
C GLY A 232 -10.44 -7.87 23.93
N PRO A 233 -11.16 -7.67 22.80
CA PRO A 233 -11.40 -8.75 21.85
C PRO A 233 -10.06 -9.27 21.33
N ALA A 234 -9.95 -10.59 21.16
CA ALA A 234 -8.74 -11.21 20.65
C ALA A 234 -8.40 -10.60 19.29
N ALA A 235 -7.21 -10.02 19.16
CA ALA A 235 -6.67 -9.61 17.87
C ALA A 235 -6.64 -10.85 16.96
N ALA A 236 -7.41 -10.82 15.88
CA ALA A 236 -7.31 -11.86 14.86
C ALA A 236 -5.86 -11.91 14.35
N PRO A 237 -5.27 -13.09 14.14
CA PRO A 237 -3.91 -13.19 13.63
C PRO A 237 -3.90 -12.65 12.20
N GLY A 238 -3.49 -11.39 12.04
CA GLY A 238 -3.23 -10.79 10.75
C GLY A 238 -2.20 -11.65 10.02
N GLY A 239 -2.58 -12.16 8.85
CA GLY A 239 -1.62 -12.70 7.89
C GLY A 239 -0.80 -11.55 7.31
N ALA A 240 0.09 -10.99 8.13
CA ALA A 240 1.03 -9.97 7.71
C ALA A 240 2.12 -10.64 6.86
N SER A 241 2.44 -10.02 5.73
CA SER A 241 3.62 -10.42 4.97
C SER A 241 4.83 -10.31 5.89
N THR A 242 5.62 -11.38 6.00
CA THR A 242 6.82 -11.37 6.85
C THR A 242 7.98 -10.61 6.18
N ALA A 243 7.81 -10.17 4.93
CA ALA A 243 8.80 -9.38 4.19
C ALA A 243 8.47 -7.88 4.24
N PRO A 244 9.44 -6.99 4.57
CA PRO A 244 9.22 -5.55 4.54
C PRO A 244 9.01 -5.05 3.10
N PRO A 245 8.33 -3.90 2.91
CA PRO A 245 8.17 -3.27 1.59
C PRO A 245 9.51 -2.99 0.92
N GLN A 246 9.55 -3.25 -0.39
CA GLN A 246 10.68 -2.92 -1.24
C GLN A 246 10.31 -1.76 -2.17
N PRO A 247 11.26 -0.88 -2.57
CA PRO A 247 11.00 0.12 -3.60
C PRO A 247 10.58 -0.55 -4.92
N TYR A 248 9.45 -0.13 -5.48
CA TYR A 248 8.99 -0.62 -6.77
C TYR A 248 9.93 -0.17 -7.89
N ARG A 249 10.29 -1.09 -8.78
CA ARG A 249 11.13 -0.83 -9.96
C ARG A 249 10.26 -0.90 -11.22
N PRO A 250 9.78 0.23 -11.76
CA PRO A 250 9.00 0.23 -12.98
C PRO A 250 9.83 -0.22 -14.18
N THR A 251 9.19 -0.96 -15.09
CA THR A 251 9.71 -1.29 -16.43
C THR A 251 9.34 -0.23 -17.47
N ALA A 252 8.42 0.67 -17.12
CA ALA A 252 7.98 1.80 -17.94
C ALA A 252 7.50 2.97 -17.06
N VAL A 253 7.65 4.20 -17.56
CA VAL A 253 7.19 5.42 -16.88
C VAL A 253 6.39 6.26 -17.86
N ALA A 254 5.17 6.64 -17.49
CA ALA A 254 4.41 7.66 -18.20
C ALA A 254 4.88 9.04 -17.72
N ALA A 255 5.31 9.88 -18.66
CA ALA A 255 5.77 11.23 -18.38
C ALA A 255 4.78 12.22 -18.97
N VAL A 256 3.95 12.82 -18.10
CA VAL A 256 2.93 13.79 -18.51
C VAL A 256 3.55 15.18 -18.57
N ALA A 257 3.60 15.74 -19.77
CA ALA A 257 4.28 16.98 -20.08
C ALA A 257 3.28 18.12 -20.38
N GLN A 258 3.67 19.32 -19.96
CA GLN A 258 3.04 20.58 -20.29
C GLN A 258 4.11 21.69 -20.38
N PRO A 259 3.87 22.80 -21.10
CA PRO A 259 4.83 23.90 -21.19
C PRO A 259 5.22 24.41 -19.80
N TRP A 260 6.52 24.59 -19.56
CA TRP A 260 6.98 25.18 -18.31
C TRP A 260 6.67 26.67 -18.26
N VAL A 261 6.11 27.13 -17.14
CA VAL A 261 5.84 28.54 -16.87
C VAL A 261 6.75 28.98 -15.73
N ALA A 262 7.38 30.14 -15.89
CA ALA A 262 8.23 30.71 -14.86
C ALA A 262 7.38 31.30 -13.73
N ASP A 263 7.56 30.79 -12.51
CA ASP A 263 7.09 31.41 -11.28
C ASP A 263 8.26 31.60 -10.29
N ALA A 264 7.97 32.21 -9.14
CA ALA A 264 8.98 32.55 -8.13
C ALA A 264 9.64 31.33 -7.44
N GLU A 265 9.08 30.13 -7.56
CA GLU A 265 9.67 28.89 -7.01
C GLU A 265 10.32 28.05 -8.10
N ALA A 266 9.63 27.83 -9.22
CA ALA A 266 10.14 27.10 -10.38
C ALA A 266 11.36 27.80 -10.99
N GLY A 267 11.39 29.13 -11.02
CA GLY A 267 12.52 29.92 -11.53
C GLY A 267 13.83 29.82 -10.73
N ARG A 268 13.82 29.12 -9.57
CA ARG A 268 15.01 28.85 -8.75
C ARG A 268 15.57 27.44 -8.92
N GLN A 269 14.90 26.56 -9.67
CA GLN A 269 15.32 25.18 -9.87
C GLN A 269 16.34 25.06 -11.02
N PRO A 270 17.36 24.20 -10.89
CA PRO A 270 18.27 23.91 -11.99
C PRO A 270 17.54 23.17 -13.12
N GLU A 271 17.84 23.54 -14.36
CA GLU A 271 17.34 22.84 -15.55
C GLU A 271 17.99 21.46 -15.69
N VAL A 272 17.21 20.45 -16.06
CA VAL A 272 17.67 19.08 -16.28
C VAL A 272 17.38 18.66 -17.72
N ALA A 273 18.39 18.14 -18.42
CA ALA A 273 18.21 17.59 -19.76
C ALA A 273 17.28 16.37 -19.72
N TRP A 274 16.27 16.35 -20.57
CA TRP A 274 15.30 15.25 -20.64
C TRP A 274 15.94 14.00 -21.30
N PRO A 275 15.97 12.84 -20.62
CA PRO A 275 16.62 11.63 -21.15
C PRO A 275 15.67 10.68 -21.92
N GLY A 276 14.37 11.01 -21.99
CA GLY A 276 13.34 10.17 -22.62
C GLY A 276 13.05 10.51 -24.09
N PRO A 277 11.96 9.96 -24.66
CA PRO A 277 11.46 10.32 -25.99
C PRO A 277 11.09 11.81 -26.09
N ALA A 278 11.12 12.39 -27.30
CA ALA A 278 10.90 13.81 -27.52
C ALA A 278 9.55 14.32 -26.94
N LEU A 279 9.64 15.32 -26.05
CA LEU A 279 8.48 16.03 -25.52
C LEU A 279 7.94 17.04 -26.55
N PRO A 280 6.61 17.26 -26.66
CA PRO A 280 5.56 16.90 -25.70
C PRO A 280 5.07 15.44 -25.73
N GLY A 281 5.26 14.73 -26.84
CA GLY A 281 4.59 13.45 -27.09
C GLY A 281 3.15 13.58 -27.57
N ALA A 282 2.34 12.54 -27.35
CA ALA A 282 0.97 12.47 -27.84
C ALA A 282 -0.02 13.17 -26.88
N PRO A 283 -1.18 13.69 -27.36
CA PRO A 283 -2.22 14.25 -26.50
C PRO A 283 -2.79 13.20 -25.54
N LEU A 284 -2.80 13.50 -24.24
CA LEU A 284 -3.35 12.62 -23.19
C LEU A 284 -4.83 12.92 -22.87
N SER A 285 -5.26 14.16 -23.07
CA SER A 285 -6.68 14.52 -23.09
C SER A 285 -6.91 15.81 -23.85
N ALA A 286 -7.76 15.76 -24.88
CA ALA A 286 -8.13 16.91 -25.69
C ALA A 286 -8.69 18.09 -24.86
N SER A 287 -9.35 17.81 -23.74
CA SER A 287 -9.94 18.81 -22.83
C SER A 287 -8.95 19.54 -21.91
N THR A 288 -7.70 19.06 -21.79
CA THR A 288 -6.76 19.53 -20.75
C THR A 288 -5.48 20.16 -21.30
N GLY A 289 -5.19 19.97 -22.59
CA GLY A 289 -3.89 20.32 -23.18
C GLY A 289 -2.70 19.47 -22.71
N LEU A 290 -2.92 18.48 -21.83
CA LEU A 290 -1.87 17.57 -21.37
C LEU A 290 -1.39 16.66 -22.49
N THR A 291 -0.09 16.43 -22.51
CA THR A 291 0.61 15.55 -23.44
C THR A 291 1.41 14.51 -22.68
N CYS A 292 1.75 13.39 -23.31
CA CYS A 292 2.43 12.28 -22.64
C CYS A 292 3.39 11.55 -23.57
N VAL A 293 4.55 11.17 -23.04
CA VAL A 293 5.44 10.15 -23.61
C VAL A 293 5.54 8.96 -22.66
N THR A 294 5.66 7.75 -23.21
CA THR A 294 5.97 6.55 -22.43
C THR A 294 7.44 6.25 -22.56
N VAL A 295 8.15 6.22 -21.44
CA VAL A 295 9.58 5.88 -21.37
C VAL A 295 9.70 4.39 -21.04
N THR A 296 10.34 3.62 -21.91
CA THR A 296 10.44 2.15 -21.82
C THR A 296 11.87 1.68 -22.10
N GLY A 297 12.15 0.41 -21.78
CA GLY A 297 13.42 -0.23 -22.10
C GLY A 297 14.64 0.49 -21.50
N GLU A 298 15.68 0.65 -22.31
CA GLU A 298 16.97 1.21 -21.87
C GLU A 298 16.87 2.67 -21.38
N GLN A 299 15.86 3.43 -21.80
CA GLN A 299 15.66 4.83 -21.38
C GLN A 299 15.13 4.97 -19.94
N VAL A 300 14.58 3.90 -19.35
CA VAL A 300 14.02 3.96 -17.99
C VAL A 300 15.09 4.23 -16.95
N LYS A 301 16.26 3.56 -17.03
CA LYS A 301 17.33 3.79 -16.05
C LYS A 301 17.85 5.24 -16.07
N PRO A 302 18.25 5.83 -17.21
CA PRO A 302 18.64 7.24 -17.27
C PRO A 302 17.56 8.21 -16.74
N LEU A 303 16.27 7.92 -16.99
CA LEU A 303 15.18 8.70 -16.42
C LEU A 303 15.12 8.62 -14.90
N LEU A 304 15.17 7.40 -14.33
CA LEU A 304 15.12 7.19 -12.88
C LEU A 304 16.35 7.81 -12.19
N ASP A 305 17.54 7.71 -12.80
CA ASP A 305 18.77 8.30 -12.27
C ASP A 305 18.69 9.85 -12.25
N ALA A 306 18.21 10.47 -13.33
CA ALA A 306 17.99 11.92 -13.37
C ALA A 306 16.91 12.36 -12.36
N ALA A 307 15.80 11.64 -12.31
CA ALA A 307 14.66 11.95 -11.45
C ALA A 307 14.97 11.77 -9.95
N ALA A 308 15.92 10.91 -9.58
CA ALA A 308 16.38 10.75 -8.19
C ALA A 308 17.01 12.04 -7.61
N THR A 309 17.49 12.95 -8.47
CA THR A 309 18.00 14.27 -8.07
C THR A 309 17.04 15.42 -8.36
N ALA A 310 15.92 15.15 -9.02
CA ALA A 310 14.94 16.16 -9.44
C ALA A 310 13.77 16.26 -8.46
N ASN A 311 12.99 17.33 -8.59
CA ASN A 311 11.76 17.58 -7.84
C ASN A 311 10.61 17.99 -8.77
N VAL A 312 9.40 18.08 -8.24
CA VAL A 312 8.18 18.41 -9.01
C VAL A 312 8.21 19.80 -9.69
N LEU A 313 9.16 20.68 -9.32
CA LEU A 313 9.36 22.00 -9.94
C LEU A 313 10.52 22.05 -10.95
N THR A 314 11.26 20.94 -11.15
CA THR A 314 12.40 20.87 -12.07
C THR A 314 11.96 21.20 -13.52
N PRO A 315 12.57 22.20 -14.19
CA PRO A 315 12.34 22.45 -15.61
C PRO A 315 13.11 21.42 -16.44
N TRP A 316 12.39 20.59 -17.18
CA TRP A 316 12.98 19.58 -18.06
C TRP A 316 13.21 20.16 -19.45
N VAL A 317 14.41 20.01 -20.00
CA VAL A 317 14.79 20.57 -21.31
C VAL A 317 14.75 19.50 -22.39
N SER A 318 13.88 19.70 -23.39
CA SER A 318 13.76 18.86 -24.58
C SER A 318 13.64 19.77 -25.81
N GLU A 319 14.46 19.54 -26.84
CA GLU A 319 14.50 20.35 -28.08
C GLU A 319 14.60 21.87 -27.86
N GLY A 320 15.38 22.29 -26.85
CA GLY A 320 15.57 23.71 -26.49
C GLY A 320 14.35 24.36 -25.82
N LYS A 321 13.30 23.59 -25.49
CA LYS A 321 12.11 24.04 -24.76
C LYS A 321 12.10 23.48 -23.34
N ARG A 322 11.57 24.26 -22.39
CA ARG A 322 11.36 23.84 -21.00
C ARG A 322 9.96 23.27 -20.81
N TRP A 323 9.87 22.17 -20.07
CA TRP A 323 8.66 21.43 -19.77
C TRP A 323 8.50 21.22 -18.27
N ARG A 324 7.27 21.35 -17.75
CA ARG A 324 6.91 20.71 -16.48
C ARG A 324 6.50 19.28 -16.82
N VAL A 325 7.17 18.32 -16.19
CA VAL A 325 6.96 16.89 -16.44
C VAL A 325 6.65 16.20 -15.12
N THR A 326 5.52 15.52 -15.07
CA THR A 326 5.07 14.74 -13.92
C THR A 326 5.24 13.26 -14.25
N LEU A 327 6.11 12.59 -13.48
CA LEU A 327 6.52 11.21 -13.73
C LEU A 327 5.63 10.24 -12.94
N ARG A 328 4.94 9.35 -13.66
CA ARG A 328 4.14 8.28 -13.08
C ARG A 328 4.74 6.92 -13.48
N PRO A 329 5.34 6.17 -12.54
CA PRO A 329 5.65 4.76 -12.75
C PRO A 329 4.42 4.02 -13.28
N LEU A 330 4.55 3.26 -14.35
CA LEU A 330 3.49 2.36 -14.80
C LEU A 330 3.51 1.09 -13.98
N LEU A 331 2.32 0.60 -13.62
CA LEU A 331 2.10 -0.66 -12.94
C LEU A 331 2.09 -1.84 -13.94
N PRO A 332 2.23 -3.10 -13.49
CA PRO A 332 2.30 -4.27 -14.38
C PRO A 332 1.15 -4.47 -15.38
N ASP A 333 -0.06 -3.97 -15.09
CA ASP A 333 -1.22 -4.00 -16.01
C ASP A 333 -1.32 -2.77 -16.95
N GLU A 334 -0.42 -1.81 -16.81
CA GLU A 334 -0.44 -0.54 -17.54
C GLU A 334 0.69 -0.52 -18.58
N THR A 335 0.35 -0.32 -19.85
CA THR A 335 1.31 -0.47 -20.97
C THR A 335 1.97 0.84 -21.36
N ASP A 336 1.21 1.93 -21.35
CA ASP A 336 1.61 3.21 -21.92
C ASP A 336 0.71 4.38 -21.44
N CYS A 337 0.91 5.56 -22.00
CA CYS A 337 0.12 6.76 -21.73
C CYS A 337 -1.42 6.58 -21.86
N ALA A 338 -1.92 5.65 -22.68
CA ALA A 338 -3.35 5.39 -22.81
C ALA A 338 -3.94 4.77 -21.52
N SER A 339 -3.15 4.04 -20.73
CA SER A 339 -3.57 3.51 -19.44
C SER A 339 -3.99 4.62 -18.45
N LEU A 340 -3.39 5.81 -18.55
CA LEU A 340 -3.73 6.99 -17.73
C LEU A 340 -5.06 7.66 -18.16
N ALA A 341 -5.62 7.31 -19.32
CA ALA A 341 -6.92 7.85 -19.75
C ALA A 341 -8.10 7.20 -19.02
N GLY A 342 -7.96 5.93 -18.59
CA GLY A 342 -9.00 5.16 -17.89
C GLY A 342 -9.01 5.31 -16.37
N ALA A 343 -7.99 5.93 -15.77
CA ALA A 343 -7.85 6.14 -14.32
C ALA A 343 -8.68 7.33 -13.78
N ARG A 344 -9.70 7.76 -14.52
CA ARG A 344 -10.50 8.98 -14.23
C ARG A 344 -11.81 8.64 -13.49
#